data_AF-A0A6S8FS93-F1
#
_entry.id   AF-A0A6S8FS93-F1
#
_cell.length_a   1.000
_cell.length_b   1.000
_cell.length_c   1.000
_cell.angle_alpha   90.00
_cell.angle_beta   90.00
_cell.angle_gamma   90.00
#
_symmetry.space_group_name_H-M   'P 1'
#
loop_
_entity.id
_entity.type
_entity.pdbx_description
1 polymer ?
#
loop_
_entity_poly.entity_id
_entity_poly.type
_entity_poly.pdbx_seq_one_letter_code
_entity_poly.pdbx_strand_id
1 'polypeptide(L)'
;TIVRFAQTISGAGRVNSFIERDAPSSGEKIVPPDTLPRKIEFDLDDEIHTGIRFAECRISDMIVQNETRILEFTGYGKQYIVRNGMSPDAFVQMAIMTAYYNMYGRIANTYESVQTKRYKHGRTEAGRSASQAALEFMKAYNNSSLETADIISKLNSALAKHCKITRAAAGGNGVDRLFFALKSLHAKKHPNEPIPTLFLDKSWQVLQETILSTSNCGNEALRHFGFGPVSQNGFGIGYIIKEDCINICVTSRHRQTDRYINSLTAYFGRIQDMLLEINPRISRRFLARDGTAESGGGYSFFGEDDMEMDAPPKVGRPLRE
;
A
#
# COMPACT_ATOMS: atom_id res chain seq x y z
N THR A 1 -19.91 -12.26 -8.91
CA THR A 1 -20.04 -11.15 -7.95
C THR A 1 -20.16 -11.71 -6.55
N ILE A 2 -19.63 -11.03 -5.53
CA ILE A 2 -19.68 -11.41 -4.11
C ILE A 2 -21.07 -11.89 -3.66
N VAL A 3 -22.14 -11.35 -4.24
CA VAL A 3 -23.53 -11.77 -4.03
C VAL A 3 -23.80 -13.24 -4.42
N ARG A 4 -23.24 -13.74 -5.53
CA ARG A 4 -23.34 -15.17 -5.92
C ARG A 4 -22.60 -16.09 -4.94
N PHE A 5 -21.47 -15.63 -4.39
CA PHE A 5 -20.71 -16.38 -3.38
C PHE A 5 -21.45 -16.38 -2.02
N ALA A 6 -22.07 -15.26 -1.66
CA ALA A 6 -22.94 -15.17 -0.49
C ALA A 6 -24.20 -16.05 -0.62
N GLN A 7 -24.80 -16.09 -1.81
CA GLN A 7 -25.96 -16.95 -2.12
C GLN A 7 -25.59 -18.45 -2.10
N THR A 8 -24.37 -18.85 -2.47
CA THR A 8 -23.90 -20.23 -2.30
C THR A 8 -23.68 -20.64 -0.84
N ILE A 9 -23.59 -19.67 0.09
CA ILE A 9 -23.50 -19.95 1.54
C ILE A 9 -24.92 -20.08 2.15
N SER A 10 -25.92 -19.47 1.53
CA SER A 10 -27.29 -19.36 2.09
C SER A 10 -28.35 -20.20 1.36
N GLY A 11 -28.08 -20.67 0.13
CA GLY A 11 -29.01 -21.47 -0.66
C GLY A 11 -28.83 -22.98 -0.49
N ALA A 12 -29.67 -23.58 0.36
CA ALA A 12 -30.10 -24.99 0.37
C ALA A 12 -29.13 -26.06 -0.19
N GLY A 13 -28.38 -26.70 0.71
CA GLY A 13 -27.76 -28.00 0.46
C GLY A 13 -26.42 -28.20 1.16
N ARG A 14 -26.47 -28.80 2.36
CA ARG A 14 -25.32 -29.29 3.16
C ARG A 14 -24.10 -28.35 3.19
N VAL A 15 -24.09 -27.52 4.22
CA VAL A 15 -22.96 -26.70 4.65
C VAL A 15 -21.70 -27.59 4.75
N ASN A 16 -20.80 -27.52 3.77
CA ASN A 16 -19.41 -27.93 3.98
C ASN A 16 -18.70 -26.77 4.67
N SER A 17 -19.13 -26.50 5.91
CA SER A 17 -18.36 -25.74 6.88
C SER A 17 -17.08 -26.53 7.15
N PHE A 18 -15.91 -25.93 6.90
CA PHE A 18 -14.63 -26.50 7.32
C PHE A 18 -14.44 -26.48 8.86
N ILE A 19 -15.43 -25.99 9.60
CA ILE A 19 -15.41 -25.87 11.07
C ILE A 19 -16.17 -27.03 11.74
N GLU A 20 -17.03 -27.77 11.02
CA GLU A 20 -17.92 -28.75 11.66
C GLU A 20 -18.02 -30.06 10.87
N ARG A 21 -17.11 -30.98 11.13
CA ARG A 21 -17.39 -32.42 10.91
C ARG A 21 -17.14 -33.29 12.15
N ASP A 22 -16.34 -32.83 13.10
CA ASP A 22 -16.01 -33.57 14.32
C ASP A 22 -16.24 -32.76 15.61
N ALA A 23 -17.21 -31.84 15.62
CA ALA A 23 -17.61 -31.19 16.86
C ALA A 23 -18.32 -32.23 17.75
N PRO A 24 -17.84 -32.51 18.98
CA PRO A 24 -18.49 -33.47 19.86
C PRO A 24 -19.93 -33.00 20.13
N SER A 25 -20.92 -33.85 19.83
CA SER A 25 -22.31 -33.59 20.18
C SER A 25 -22.45 -33.75 21.70
N SER A 26 -22.26 -32.67 22.46
CA SER A 26 -22.71 -32.66 23.85
C SER A 26 -24.23 -32.74 23.82
N GLY A 27 -24.82 -33.71 24.52
CA GLY A 27 -26.27 -33.85 24.68
C GLY A 27 -26.91 -32.73 25.51
N GLU A 28 -26.29 -31.56 25.58
CA GLU A 28 -26.77 -30.40 26.32
C GLU A 28 -27.75 -29.62 25.43
N LYS A 29 -28.89 -29.25 26.02
CA LYS A 29 -29.86 -28.37 25.37
C LYS A 29 -29.15 -27.08 25.00
N ILE A 30 -29.05 -26.78 23.70
CA ILE A 30 -28.53 -25.52 23.20
C ILE A 30 -29.45 -24.42 23.71
N VAL A 31 -29.00 -23.70 24.74
CA VAL A 31 -29.69 -22.49 25.22
C VAL A 31 -29.54 -21.44 24.12
N PRO A 32 -30.63 -20.86 23.60
CA PRO A 32 -30.52 -19.81 22.60
C PRO A 32 -29.65 -18.67 23.16
N PRO A 33 -28.68 -18.16 22.39
CA PRO A 33 -27.78 -17.12 22.87
C PRO A 33 -28.59 -15.89 23.24
N ASP A 34 -28.26 -15.27 24.38
CA ASP A 34 -28.85 -13.98 24.74
C ASP A 34 -28.43 -12.95 23.68
N THR A 35 -29.44 -12.38 23.02
CA THR A 35 -29.25 -11.43 21.91
C THR A 35 -29.27 -9.98 22.37
N LEU A 36 -29.55 -9.74 23.66
CA LEU A 36 -29.58 -8.39 24.21
C LEU A 36 -28.14 -7.92 24.51
N PRO A 37 -27.70 -6.77 23.97
CA PRO A 37 -26.40 -6.22 24.30
C PRO A 37 -26.27 -5.98 25.81
N ARG A 38 -25.24 -6.56 26.43
CA ARG A 38 -24.92 -6.33 27.84
C ARG A 38 -23.64 -5.50 27.95
N LYS A 39 -23.64 -4.49 28.83
CA LYS A 39 -22.44 -3.71 29.14
C LYS A 39 -21.41 -4.62 29.79
N ILE A 40 -20.17 -4.58 29.31
CA ILE A 40 -19.04 -5.25 29.96
C ILE A 40 -18.59 -4.35 31.12
N GLU A 41 -18.60 -4.89 32.33
CA GLU A 41 -18.14 -4.22 33.54
C GLU A 41 -16.75 -4.75 33.92
N PHE A 42 -15.85 -3.83 34.24
CA PHE A 42 -14.51 -4.14 34.70
C PHE A 42 -14.40 -3.68 36.16
N ASP A 43 -13.90 -4.57 37.02
CA ASP A 43 -13.50 -4.21 38.37
C ASP A 43 -12.09 -3.61 38.30
N LEU A 44 -11.97 -2.33 38.64
CA LEU A 44 -10.73 -1.56 38.48
C LEU A 44 -10.19 -1.24 39.88
N ASP A 45 -9.11 -1.92 40.26
CA ASP A 45 -8.37 -1.59 41.47
C ASP A 45 -7.44 -0.39 41.27
N ASP A 46 -6.79 0.05 42.34
CA ASP A 46 -5.87 1.20 42.33
C ASP A 46 -4.65 0.99 41.41
N GLU A 47 -4.20 -0.26 41.23
CA GLU A 47 -3.09 -0.61 40.34
C GLU A 47 -3.51 -0.42 38.88
N ILE A 48 -4.68 -0.93 38.49
CA ILE A 48 -5.23 -0.77 37.14
C ILE A 48 -5.53 0.70 36.86
N HIS A 49 -6.11 1.44 37.82
CA HIS A 49 -6.32 2.88 37.67
C HIS A 49 -5.02 3.65 37.42
N THR A 50 -3.94 3.28 38.12
CA THR A 50 -2.62 3.87 37.90
C THR A 50 -2.05 3.48 36.53
N GLY A 51 -2.21 2.22 36.13
CA GLY A 51 -1.83 1.72 34.81
C GLY A 51 -2.52 2.47 33.67
N ILE A 52 -3.82 2.74 33.80
CA ILE A 52 -4.60 3.55 32.85
C ILE A 52 -3.98 4.95 32.70
N ARG A 53 -3.68 5.64 33.80
CA ARG A 53 -3.08 7.00 33.76
C ARG A 53 -1.74 7.01 33.03
N PHE A 54 -0.88 6.02 33.27
CA PHE A 54 0.40 5.93 32.56
C PHE A 54 0.23 5.55 31.09
N ALA A 55 -0.75 4.70 30.76
CA ALA A 55 -1.09 4.37 29.38
C ALA A 55 -1.62 5.61 28.62
N GLU A 56 -2.46 6.43 29.25
CA GLU A 56 -2.97 7.69 28.72
C GLU A 56 -1.85 8.68 28.42
N CYS A 57 -0.90 8.84 29.35
CA CYS A 57 0.28 9.68 29.13
C CYS A 57 1.11 9.17 27.94
N ARG A 58 1.42 7.86 27.93
CA ARG A 58 2.20 7.22 26.86
C ARG A 58 1.54 7.34 25.49
N ILE A 59 0.23 7.14 25.38
CA ILE A 59 -0.48 7.25 24.09
C ILE A 59 -0.57 8.70 23.64
N SER A 60 -0.75 9.66 24.56
CA SER A 60 -0.73 11.09 24.24
C SER A 60 0.62 11.52 23.65
N ASP A 61 1.72 11.09 24.27
CA ASP A 61 3.07 11.33 23.74
C ASP A 61 3.25 10.72 22.35
N MET A 62 2.80 9.48 22.15
CA MET A 62 2.87 8.83 20.83
C MET A 62 2.04 9.56 19.78
N ILE A 63 0.86 10.08 20.11
CA ILE A 63 0.02 10.84 19.18
C ILE A 63 0.74 12.13 18.78
N VAL A 64 1.23 12.90 19.76
CA VAL A 64 1.86 14.20 19.52
C VAL A 64 3.21 14.07 18.80
N GLN A 65 3.93 12.96 18.98
CA GLN A 65 5.17 12.69 18.26
C GLN A 65 4.97 12.36 16.79
N ASN A 66 3.77 11.93 16.36
CA ASN A 66 3.50 11.58 14.98
C ASN A 66 2.74 12.70 14.26
N GLU A 67 3.19 13.00 13.06
CA GLU A 67 2.54 13.90 12.13
C GLU A 67 1.97 13.07 10.99
N THR A 68 0.75 13.38 10.57
CA THR A 68 0.12 12.79 9.37
C THR A 68 -0.30 13.91 8.44
N ARG A 69 -0.03 13.72 7.14
CA ARG A 69 -0.52 14.58 6.06
C ARG A 69 -1.05 13.73 4.91
N ILE A 70 -2.06 14.27 4.24
CA ILE A 70 -2.75 13.60 3.14
C ILE A 70 -2.58 14.44 1.88
N LEU A 71 -2.26 13.78 0.77
CA LEU A 71 -2.29 14.32 -0.57
C LEU A 71 -3.40 13.62 -1.35
N GLU A 72 -4.41 14.37 -1.77
CA GLU A 72 -5.40 13.95 -2.77
C GLU A 72 -5.05 14.66 -4.09
N PHE A 73 -4.23 14.03 -4.92
CA PHE A 73 -3.83 14.60 -6.20
C PHE A 73 -4.86 14.23 -7.27
N THR A 74 -5.58 15.23 -7.79
CA THR A 74 -6.66 15.08 -8.79
C THR A 74 -6.27 15.50 -10.20
N GLY A 75 -5.00 15.85 -10.44
CA GLY A 75 -4.56 16.29 -11.77
C GLY A 75 -4.54 15.15 -12.80
N TYR A 76 -4.32 13.92 -12.35
CA TYR A 76 -4.43 12.69 -13.12
C TYR A 76 -4.28 11.46 -12.22
N GLY A 77 -4.63 10.29 -12.74
CA GLY A 77 -4.44 9.01 -12.07
C GLY A 77 -3.82 7.94 -12.96
N LYS A 78 -4.15 6.68 -12.65
CA LYS A 78 -3.67 5.48 -13.33
C LYS A 78 -3.85 5.53 -14.85
N GLN A 79 -4.97 6.06 -15.35
CA GLN A 79 -5.24 6.07 -16.80
C GLN A 79 -4.21 6.88 -17.57
N TYR A 80 -3.87 8.07 -17.06
CA TYR A 80 -2.86 8.94 -17.67
C TYR A 80 -1.47 8.29 -17.64
N ILE A 81 -1.10 7.68 -16.51
CA ILE A 81 0.22 7.04 -16.34
C ILE A 81 0.37 5.85 -17.31
N VAL A 82 -0.64 4.98 -17.39
CA VAL A 82 -0.63 3.81 -18.30
C VAL A 82 -0.58 4.25 -19.77
N ARG A 83 -1.31 5.29 -20.16
CA ARG A 83 -1.31 5.80 -21.54
C ARG A 83 0.04 6.36 -21.97
N ASN A 84 0.82 6.86 -21.03
CA ASN A 84 2.21 7.26 -21.25
C ASN A 84 3.21 6.08 -21.19
N GLY A 85 2.71 4.83 -21.17
CA GLY A 85 3.55 3.63 -21.20
C GLY A 85 4.25 3.30 -19.88
N MET A 86 3.79 3.88 -18.76
CA MET A 86 4.44 3.75 -17.46
C MET A 86 3.64 2.83 -16.53
N SER A 87 4.36 2.13 -15.64
CA SER A 87 3.72 1.38 -14.54
C SER A 87 3.26 2.35 -13.45
N PRO A 88 1.97 2.38 -13.07
CA PRO A 88 1.45 3.30 -12.06
C PRO A 88 2.15 3.19 -10.71
N ASP A 89 2.38 1.95 -10.27
CA ASP A 89 3.00 1.67 -8.98
C ASP A 89 4.47 2.13 -8.97
N ALA A 90 5.22 1.79 -10.02
CA ALA A 90 6.61 2.24 -10.17
C ALA A 90 6.72 3.77 -10.26
N PHE A 91 5.76 4.41 -10.91
CA PHE A 91 5.71 5.86 -11.06
C PHE A 91 5.56 6.55 -9.70
N VAL A 92 4.61 6.10 -8.88
CA VAL A 92 4.41 6.65 -7.53
C VAL A 92 5.59 6.33 -6.62
N GLN A 93 6.20 5.15 -6.74
CA GLN A 93 7.43 4.81 -6.00
C GLN A 93 8.59 5.76 -6.35
N MET A 94 8.77 6.12 -7.63
CA MET A 94 9.78 7.11 -8.02
C MET A 94 9.43 8.52 -7.54
N ALA A 95 8.15 8.89 -7.47
CA ALA A 95 7.71 10.15 -6.87
C ALA A 95 8.11 10.23 -5.38
N ILE A 96 7.79 9.19 -4.61
CA ILE A 96 8.12 9.04 -3.17
C ILE A 96 9.62 9.19 -2.95
N MET A 97 10.42 8.45 -3.72
CA MET A 97 11.87 8.50 -3.57
C MET A 97 12.46 9.86 -3.99
N THR A 98 11.96 10.45 -5.07
CA THR A 98 12.40 11.78 -5.54
C THR A 98 12.08 12.87 -4.53
N ALA A 99 10.88 12.85 -3.93
CA ALA A 99 10.51 13.80 -2.89
C ALA A 99 11.47 13.76 -1.69
N TYR A 100 11.87 12.56 -1.25
CA TYR A 100 12.89 12.40 -0.21
C TYR A 100 14.25 12.93 -0.67
N TYR A 101 14.68 12.59 -1.89
CA TYR A 101 15.96 13.03 -2.43
C TYR A 101 16.04 14.56 -2.52
N ASN A 102 14.97 15.23 -2.91
CA ASN A 102 14.91 16.69 -3.00
C ASN A 102 15.03 17.38 -1.63
N MET A 103 14.56 16.73 -0.56
CA MET A 103 14.67 17.26 0.80
C MET A 103 16.03 17.01 1.45
N TYR A 104 16.63 15.84 1.19
CA TYR A 104 17.78 15.35 1.95
C TYR A 104 19.06 15.13 1.11
N GLY A 105 19.01 15.32 -0.20
CA GLY A 105 20.16 15.19 -1.12
C GLY A 105 20.72 13.78 -1.28
N ARG A 106 20.03 12.75 -0.76
CA ARG A 106 20.50 11.35 -0.76
C ARG A 106 19.35 10.38 -0.94
N ILE A 107 19.66 9.22 -1.51
CA ILE A 107 18.71 8.10 -1.60
C ILE A 107 18.53 7.45 -0.22
N ALA A 108 17.31 7.06 0.10
CA ALA A 108 16.97 6.37 1.34
C ALA A 108 16.77 4.87 1.14
N ASN A 109 17.04 4.10 2.19
CA ASN A 109 16.60 2.71 2.25
C ASN A 109 15.07 2.66 2.22
N THR A 110 14.53 2.04 1.17
CA THR A 110 13.11 2.06 0.83
C THR A 110 12.57 0.64 0.85
N TYR A 111 11.49 0.43 1.58
CA TYR A 111 10.75 -0.81 1.67
C TYR A 111 9.39 -0.63 1.01
N GLU A 112 9.05 -1.52 0.09
CA GLU A 112 7.70 -1.69 -0.45
C GLU A 112 7.17 -3.08 -0.07
N SER A 113 5.95 -3.14 0.44
CA SER A 113 5.31 -4.43 0.71
C SER A 113 4.84 -5.10 -0.57
N VAL A 114 5.42 -6.27 -0.91
CA VAL A 114 5.05 -7.03 -2.11
C VAL A 114 4.40 -8.35 -1.72
N GLN A 115 3.16 -8.59 -2.14
CA GLN A 115 2.42 -9.79 -1.77
C GLN A 115 2.97 -11.05 -2.48
N THR A 116 3.15 -12.13 -1.73
CA THR A 116 3.55 -13.46 -2.25
C THR A 116 2.38 -14.44 -2.32
N LYS A 117 1.15 -13.92 -2.52
CA LYS A 117 -0.12 -14.67 -2.48
C LYS A 117 -0.25 -15.85 -3.44
N ARG A 118 0.66 -15.99 -4.41
CA ARG A 118 0.72 -17.14 -5.33
C ARG A 118 1.21 -18.43 -4.65
N TYR A 119 1.86 -18.31 -3.49
CA TYR A 119 2.36 -19.45 -2.71
C TYR A 119 1.37 -19.79 -1.58
N LYS A 120 1.31 -21.07 -1.19
CA LYS A 120 0.54 -21.52 -0.03
C LYS A 120 1.04 -20.80 1.23
N HIS A 121 0.11 -20.20 1.98
CA HIS A 121 0.40 -19.34 3.14
C HIS A 121 1.31 -18.14 2.81
N GLY A 122 1.34 -17.71 1.55
CA GLY A 122 2.08 -16.54 1.11
C GLY A 122 1.70 -15.30 1.93
N ARG A 123 2.72 -14.56 2.36
CA ARG A 123 2.59 -13.28 3.07
C ARG A 123 3.13 -12.17 2.17
N THR A 124 4.29 -11.63 2.54
CA THR A 124 4.90 -10.49 1.86
C THR A 124 6.41 -10.68 1.73
N GLU A 125 6.99 -10.17 0.65
CA GLU A 125 8.42 -9.93 0.47
C GLU A 125 8.68 -8.40 0.42
N ALA A 126 9.93 -7.97 0.57
CA ALA A 126 10.37 -6.58 0.42
C ALA A 126 10.69 -6.25 -1.05
N GLY A 127 9.95 -5.32 -1.64
CA GLY A 127 10.36 -4.61 -2.84
C GLY A 127 11.34 -3.50 -2.47
N ARG A 128 12.64 -3.70 -2.70
CA ARG A 128 13.65 -2.68 -2.42
C ARG A 128 13.74 -1.69 -3.59
N SER A 129 12.93 -0.63 -3.56
CA SER A 129 12.83 0.36 -4.65
C SER A 129 14.12 1.15 -4.89
N ALA A 130 14.97 1.28 -3.86
CA ALA A 130 16.29 1.91 -3.95
C ALA A 130 17.22 1.16 -4.90
N SER A 131 17.49 1.75 -6.07
CA SER A 131 18.36 1.17 -7.09
C SER A 131 19.23 2.23 -7.76
N GLN A 132 20.30 1.79 -8.41
CA GLN A 132 21.19 2.67 -9.18
C GLN A 132 20.43 3.45 -10.26
N ALA A 133 19.50 2.81 -10.97
CA ALA A 133 18.67 3.47 -11.99
C ALA A 133 17.78 4.57 -11.39
N ALA A 134 17.22 4.33 -10.19
CA ALA A 134 16.46 5.35 -9.48
C ALA A 134 17.34 6.55 -9.06
N LEU A 135 18.57 6.29 -8.59
CA LEU A 135 19.54 7.35 -8.26
C LEU A 135 19.92 8.18 -9.49
N GLU A 136 20.17 7.54 -10.63
CA GLU A 136 20.46 8.24 -11.88
C GLU A 136 19.30 9.10 -12.34
N PHE A 137 18.06 8.60 -12.25
CA PHE A 137 16.87 9.38 -12.52
C PHE A 137 16.77 10.59 -11.58
N MET A 138 16.90 10.41 -10.27
CA MET A 138 16.80 11.52 -9.30
C MET A 138 17.86 12.60 -9.52
N LYS A 139 19.09 12.20 -9.92
CA LYS A 139 20.13 13.15 -10.33
C LYS A 139 19.76 13.89 -11.61
N ALA A 140 19.26 13.19 -12.62
CA ALA A 140 18.84 13.80 -13.88
C ALA A 140 17.64 14.75 -13.69
N TYR A 141 16.65 14.34 -12.90
CA TYR A 141 15.47 15.13 -12.57
C TYR A 141 15.84 16.49 -11.92
N ASN A 142 16.89 16.51 -11.10
CA ASN A 142 17.35 17.73 -10.43
C ASN A 142 18.42 18.52 -11.22
N ASN A 143 18.73 18.12 -12.45
CA ASN A 143 19.67 18.82 -13.30
C ASN A 143 18.92 19.72 -14.30
N SER A 144 19.06 21.04 -14.16
CA SER A 144 18.41 22.02 -15.03
C SER A 144 19.00 22.09 -16.44
N SER A 145 20.16 21.47 -16.67
CA SER A 145 20.86 21.50 -17.96
C SER A 145 20.55 20.31 -18.86
N LEU A 146 19.72 19.36 -18.41
CA LEU A 146 19.33 18.21 -19.22
C LEU A 146 18.02 18.47 -19.96
N GLU A 147 17.96 17.95 -21.18
CA GLU A 147 16.75 17.96 -21.99
C GLU A 147 15.65 17.08 -21.37
N THR A 148 14.40 17.50 -21.54
CA THR A 148 13.23 16.78 -21.02
C THR A 148 13.20 15.31 -21.48
N ALA A 149 13.59 15.04 -22.73
CA ALA A 149 13.67 13.69 -23.28
C ALA A 149 14.64 12.78 -22.51
N ASP A 150 15.81 13.30 -22.09
CA ASP A 150 16.80 12.54 -21.35
C ASP A 150 16.32 12.22 -19.94
N ILE A 151 15.68 13.18 -19.27
CA ILE A 151 15.09 12.98 -17.94
C ILE A 151 14.03 11.89 -17.99
N ILE A 152 13.12 11.91 -18.98
CA ILE A 152 12.08 10.90 -19.14
C ILE A 152 12.65 9.53 -19.55
N SER A 153 13.73 9.50 -20.34
CA SER A 153 14.45 8.24 -20.63
C SER A 153 15.03 7.61 -19.36
N LYS A 154 15.63 8.41 -18.47
CA LYS A 154 16.11 7.95 -17.17
C LYS A 154 14.97 7.51 -16.25
N LEU A 155 13.84 8.23 -16.25
CA LEU A 155 12.62 7.80 -15.55
C LEU A 155 12.19 6.42 -16.01
N ASN A 156 12.00 6.21 -17.32
CA ASN A 156 11.59 4.92 -17.88
C ASN A 156 12.54 3.78 -17.50
N SER A 157 13.85 4.05 -17.46
CA SER A 157 14.86 3.09 -17.00
C SER A 157 14.68 2.72 -15.52
N ALA A 158 14.43 3.71 -14.66
CA ALA A 158 14.15 3.50 -13.24
C ALA A 158 12.84 2.71 -13.01
N LEU A 159 11.77 3.06 -13.74
CA LEU A 159 10.48 2.36 -13.69
C LEU A 159 10.62 0.90 -14.13
N ALA A 160 11.36 0.64 -15.20
CA ALA A 160 11.61 -0.72 -15.69
C ALA A 160 12.40 -1.55 -14.66
N LYS A 161 13.37 -0.94 -13.97
CA LYS A 161 14.14 -1.60 -12.90
C LYS A 161 13.26 -1.92 -11.69
N HIS A 162 12.44 -0.97 -11.24
CA HIS A 162 11.49 -1.20 -10.14
C HIS A 162 10.51 -2.33 -10.47
N CYS A 163 9.91 -2.33 -11.66
CA CYS A 163 9.02 -3.41 -12.11
C CYS A 163 9.70 -4.79 -12.08
N LYS A 164 10.99 -4.88 -12.43
CA LYS A 164 11.75 -6.14 -12.34
C LYS A 164 11.93 -6.58 -10.88
N ILE A 165 12.24 -5.66 -9.97
CA ILE A 165 12.39 -5.92 -8.53
C ILE A 165 11.06 -6.42 -7.94
N THR A 166 9.96 -5.71 -8.20
CA THR A 166 8.63 -6.06 -7.67
C THR A 166 8.16 -7.42 -8.20
N ARG A 167 8.41 -7.73 -9.48
CA ARG A 167 8.10 -9.07 -10.03
C ARG A 167 8.94 -10.18 -9.38
N ALA A 168 10.23 -9.94 -9.14
CA ALA A 168 11.09 -10.89 -8.46
C ALA A 168 10.61 -11.14 -7.02
N ALA A 169 10.31 -10.09 -6.27
CA ALA A 169 9.77 -10.18 -4.91
C ALA A 169 8.41 -10.91 -4.86
N ALA A 170 7.50 -10.59 -5.78
CA ALA A 170 6.20 -11.28 -5.88
C ALA A 170 6.34 -12.77 -6.26
N GLY A 171 7.43 -13.12 -6.96
CA GLY A 171 7.85 -14.48 -7.26
C GLY A 171 8.70 -15.14 -6.17
N GLY A 172 8.76 -14.56 -4.96
CA GLY A 172 9.51 -15.12 -3.83
C GLY A 172 11.04 -15.09 -3.99
N ASN A 173 11.56 -14.34 -4.97
CA ASN A 173 12.99 -14.22 -5.26
C ASN A 173 13.60 -12.96 -4.63
N GLY A 174 12.98 -12.43 -3.57
CA GLY A 174 13.58 -11.40 -2.73
C GLY A 174 14.54 -12.01 -1.71
N VAL A 175 15.37 -11.16 -1.10
CA VAL A 175 16.40 -11.61 -0.14
C VAL A 175 16.02 -11.36 1.31
N ASP A 176 15.13 -10.40 1.57
CA ASP A 176 14.79 -9.96 2.92
C ASP A 176 14.15 -11.06 3.76
N ARG A 177 13.14 -11.77 3.22
CA ARG A 177 12.51 -12.87 3.97
C ARG A 177 13.42 -14.09 4.10
N LEU A 178 14.27 -14.36 3.10
CA LEU A 178 15.27 -15.42 3.19
C LEU A 178 16.24 -15.16 4.36
N PHE A 179 16.86 -13.99 4.40
CA PHE A 179 17.81 -13.66 5.46
C PHE A 179 17.14 -13.55 6.84
N PHE A 180 15.91 -13.04 6.90
CA PHE A 180 15.12 -13.06 8.13
C PHE A 180 14.86 -14.50 8.62
N ALA A 181 14.50 -15.42 7.72
CA ALA A 181 14.27 -16.82 8.06
C ALA A 181 15.55 -17.51 8.53
N LEU A 182 16.69 -17.27 7.86
CA LEU A 182 18.00 -17.79 8.27
C LEU A 182 18.42 -17.27 9.65
N LYS A 183 18.26 -15.97 9.91
CA LYS A 183 18.54 -15.37 11.22
C LYS A 183 17.67 -15.97 12.32
N SER A 184 16.37 -16.14 12.05
CA SER A 184 15.42 -16.73 12.99
C SER A 184 15.71 -18.20 13.26
N LEU A 185 16.09 -18.95 12.23
CA LEU A 185 16.46 -20.36 12.34
C LEU A 185 17.74 -20.53 13.16
N HIS A 186 18.76 -19.68 12.93
CA HIS A 186 19.97 -19.66 13.73
C HIS A 186 19.65 -19.41 15.21
N ALA A 187 18.88 -18.36 15.52
CA ALA A 187 18.49 -18.04 16.90
C ALA A 187 17.75 -19.19 17.59
N LYS A 188 16.95 -19.97 16.84
CA LYS A 188 16.20 -21.10 17.37
C LYS A 188 17.04 -22.37 17.54
N LYS A 189 17.90 -22.69 16.58
CA LYS A 189 18.67 -23.95 16.55
C LYS A 189 20.03 -23.85 17.24
N HIS A 190 20.61 -22.65 17.29
CA HIS A 190 21.95 -22.38 17.78
C HIS A 190 21.95 -21.19 18.77
N PRO A 191 21.15 -21.24 19.86
CA PRO A 191 20.97 -20.09 20.77
C PRO A 191 22.24 -19.70 21.54
N ASN A 192 23.20 -20.63 21.68
CA ASN A 192 24.46 -20.41 22.39
C ASN A 192 25.62 -20.05 21.45
N GLU A 193 25.39 -20.06 20.13
CA GLU A 193 26.40 -19.69 19.14
C GLU A 193 26.32 -18.20 18.83
N PRO A 194 27.45 -17.54 18.54
CA PRO A 194 27.44 -16.16 18.11
C PRO A 194 26.63 -16.01 16.82
N ILE A 195 25.85 -14.93 16.71
CA ILE A 195 25.12 -14.63 15.48
C ILE A 195 26.10 -14.53 14.28
N PRO A 196 25.75 -15.05 13.10
CA PRO A 196 26.61 -14.97 11.93
C PRO A 196 27.05 -13.52 11.62
N THR A 197 28.32 -13.35 11.28
CA THR A 197 28.96 -12.04 11.06
C THR A 197 28.24 -11.18 10.04
N LEU A 198 27.60 -11.80 9.03
CA LEU A 198 26.73 -11.12 8.07
C LEU A 198 25.68 -10.23 8.75
N PHE A 199 25.07 -10.69 9.84
CA PHE A 199 24.03 -9.94 10.55
C PHE A 199 24.57 -8.91 11.54
N LEU A 200 25.88 -8.92 11.80
CA LEU A 200 26.60 -7.91 12.58
C LEU A 200 27.11 -6.76 11.71
N ASP A 201 27.19 -6.97 10.39
CA ASP A 201 27.68 -5.99 9.45
C ASP A 201 26.85 -4.69 9.49
N LYS A 202 27.53 -3.55 9.38
CA LYS A 202 26.88 -2.23 9.35
C LYS A 202 25.88 -2.11 8.20
N SER A 203 26.15 -2.73 7.06
CA SER A 203 25.26 -2.75 5.90
C SER A 203 23.96 -3.49 6.21
N TRP A 204 24.00 -4.54 7.02
CA TRP A 204 22.80 -5.22 7.50
C TRP A 204 21.96 -4.29 8.38
N GLN A 205 22.60 -3.54 9.29
CA GLN A 205 21.90 -2.54 10.11
C GLN A 205 21.22 -1.45 9.25
N VAL A 206 21.92 -0.96 8.23
CA VAL A 206 21.37 0.01 7.26
C VAL A 206 20.17 -0.58 6.51
N LEU A 207 20.25 -1.84 6.08
CA LEU A 207 19.14 -2.52 5.40
C LEU A 207 17.90 -2.70 6.29
N GLN A 208 18.12 -2.92 7.59
CA GLN A 208 17.06 -3.07 8.59
C GLN A 208 16.42 -1.72 8.97
N GLU A 209 17.16 -0.62 8.89
CA GLU A 209 16.60 0.72 9.12
C GLU A 209 15.88 1.21 7.85
N THR A 210 14.57 0.96 7.79
CA THR A 210 13.72 1.43 6.69
C THR A 210 13.34 2.89 6.92
N ILE A 211 13.87 3.77 6.07
CA ILE A 211 13.59 5.22 6.11
C ILE A 211 12.31 5.54 5.34
N LEU A 212 12.07 4.91 4.20
CA LEU A 212 10.82 5.05 3.45
C LEU A 212 10.09 3.71 3.49
N SER A 213 9.10 3.59 4.36
CA SER A 213 8.24 2.41 4.42
C SER A 213 6.97 2.69 3.63
N THR A 214 6.72 1.91 2.58
CA THR A 214 5.69 2.19 1.59
C THR A 214 4.77 0.99 1.38
N SER A 215 3.48 1.24 1.14
CA SER A 215 2.54 0.19 0.78
C SER A 215 1.39 0.73 -0.07
N ASN A 216 1.12 0.03 -1.18
CA ASN A 216 -0.01 0.29 -2.06
C ASN A 216 -1.26 -0.50 -1.59
N CYS A 217 -2.41 0.17 -1.54
CA CYS A 217 -3.71 -0.47 -1.30
C CYS A 217 -4.75 -0.04 -2.35
N GLY A 218 -4.64 -0.57 -3.57
CA GLY A 218 -5.50 -0.22 -4.71
C GLY A 218 -6.92 -0.79 -4.68
N ASN A 219 -7.74 -0.45 -3.68
CA ASN A 219 -9.17 -0.79 -3.63
C ASN A 219 -10.01 0.49 -3.79
N GLU A 220 -10.96 0.49 -4.75
CA GLU A 220 -11.84 1.64 -5.04
C GLU A 220 -12.70 2.06 -3.85
N ALA A 221 -13.07 1.12 -2.98
CA ALA A 221 -13.85 1.39 -1.77
C ALA A 221 -13.08 2.18 -0.71
N LEU A 222 -11.75 2.29 -0.83
CA LEU A 222 -10.92 3.02 0.11
C LEU A 222 -10.70 4.46 -0.37
N ARG A 223 -10.91 5.42 0.55
CA ARG A 223 -10.52 6.81 0.32
C ARG A 223 -9.04 7.03 0.64
N HIS A 224 -8.60 6.55 1.80
CA HIS A 224 -7.23 6.65 2.28
C HIS A 224 -6.76 5.35 2.93
N PHE A 225 -5.45 5.16 2.93
CA PHE A 225 -4.76 4.10 3.64
C PHE A 225 -3.43 4.66 4.13
N GLY A 226 -3.06 4.40 5.38
CA GLY A 226 -1.85 4.94 5.98
C GLY A 226 -1.46 4.18 7.24
N PHE A 227 -0.21 4.34 7.65
CA PHE A 227 0.38 3.72 8.82
C PHE A 227 1.54 4.59 9.31
N GLY A 228 1.89 4.48 10.60
CA GLY A 228 3.00 5.22 11.21
C GLY A 228 4.38 4.82 10.66
N PRO A 229 5.42 5.66 10.83
CA PRO A 229 6.77 5.32 10.39
C PRO A 229 7.35 4.15 11.20
N VAL A 230 8.11 3.27 10.54
CA VAL A 230 8.76 2.10 11.17
C VAL A 230 10.15 2.40 11.72
N SER A 231 10.72 3.55 11.38
CA SER A 231 11.95 4.11 11.96
C SER A 231 11.64 5.49 12.54
N GLN A 232 12.34 5.87 13.61
CA GLN A 232 12.26 7.21 14.18
C GLN A 232 12.66 8.30 13.17
N ASN A 233 13.55 7.95 12.23
CA ASN A 233 14.04 8.83 11.18
C ASN A 233 13.30 8.66 9.85
N GLY A 234 12.22 7.89 9.84
CA GLY A 234 11.55 7.48 8.62
C GLY A 234 10.19 8.14 8.37
N PHE A 235 9.59 7.69 7.27
CA PHE A 235 8.24 8.00 6.84
C PHE A 235 7.44 6.70 6.67
N GLY A 236 6.18 6.72 7.09
CA GLY A 236 5.19 5.70 6.75
C GLY A 236 4.29 6.22 5.63
N ILE A 237 4.26 5.53 4.50
CA ILE A 237 3.61 6.04 3.28
C ILE A 237 2.64 4.99 2.75
N GLY A 238 1.35 5.23 2.99
CA GLY A 238 0.29 4.47 2.34
C GLY A 238 -0.18 5.22 1.10
N TYR A 239 -0.39 4.52 -0.01
CA TYR A 239 -0.89 5.16 -1.23
C TYR A 239 -1.93 4.30 -1.95
N ILE A 240 -2.81 4.98 -2.66
CA ILE A 240 -3.88 4.40 -3.46
C ILE A 240 -3.87 5.11 -4.81
N ILE A 241 -3.78 4.34 -5.88
CA ILE A 241 -3.78 4.86 -7.24
C ILE A 241 -5.15 4.55 -7.85
N LYS A 242 -5.97 5.58 -8.04
CA LYS A 242 -7.27 5.47 -8.70
C LYS A 242 -7.14 5.79 -10.19
N GLU A 243 -8.23 5.67 -10.93
CA GLU A 243 -8.23 5.88 -12.39
C GLU A 243 -7.86 7.32 -12.76
N ASP A 244 -8.37 8.29 -12.01
CA ASP A 244 -8.30 9.75 -12.21
C ASP A 244 -7.54 10.52 -11.12
N CYS A 245 -7.29 9.90 -9.95
CA CYS A 245 -6.55 10.52 -8.86
C CYS A 245 -5.50 9.62 -8.20
N ILE A 246 -4.61 10.22 -7.41
CA ILE A 246 -3.60 9.55 -6.60
C ILE A 246 -3.72 10.06 -5.17
N ASN A 247 -4.00 9.14 -4.23
CA ASN A 247 -4.13 9.46 -2.81
C ASN A 247 -2.91 8.94 -2.05
N ILE A 248 -2.22 9.80 -1.30
CA ILE A 248 -1.04 9.44 -0.52
C ILE A 248 -1.22 9.92 0.92
N CYS A 249 -1.11 9.01 1.88
CA CYS A 249 -1.01 9.31 3.30
C CYS A 249 0.45 9.20 3.72
N VAL A 250 1.03 10.30 4.19
CA VAL A 250 2.40 10.38 4.67
C VAL A 250 2.37 10.61 6.16
N THR A 251 3.03 9.74 6.92
CA THR A 251 3.26 9.91 8.35
C THR A 251 4.75 10.03 8.64
N SER A 252 5.11 10.83 9.64
CA SER A 252 6.49 10.94 10.12
C SER A 252 6.53 11.36 11.59
N ARG A 253 7.72 11.43 12.18
CA ARG A 253 7.93 12.05 13.49
C ARG A 253 8.54 13.44 13.34
N HIS A 254 7.70 14.41 12.95
CA HIS A 254 8.09 15.82 12.74
C HIS A 254 9.23 16.02 11.73
N ARG A 255 9.16 15.32 10.58
CA ARG A 255 10.20 15.38 9.54
C ARG A 255 9.88 16.34 8.38
N GLN A 256 9.20 17.45 8.68
CA GLN A 256 8.66 18.39 7.67
C GLN A 256 7.72 17.67 6.69
N THR A 257 6.73 16.94 7.22
CA THR A 257 5.81 16.11 6.39
C THR A 257 5.06 16.96 5.36
N ASP A 258 4.70 18.19 5.71
CA ASP A 258 4.13 19.16 4.77
C ASP A 258 5.02 19.45 3.57
N ARG A 259 6.31 19.70 3.80
CA ARG A 259 7.28 19.93 2.73
C ARG A 259 7.45 18.70 1.85
N TYR A 260 7.39 17.51 2.44
CA TYR A 260 7.45 16.25 1.71
C TYR A 260 6.26 16.10 0.75
N ILE A 261 5.04 16.39 1.22
CA ILE A 261 3.84 16.40 0.37
C ILE A 261 3.89 17.47 -0.72
N ASN A 262 4.38 18.66 -0.40
CA ASN A 262 4.57 19.70 -1.41
C ASN A 262 5.55 19.26 -2.50
N SER A 263 6.63 18.54 -2.11
CA SER A 263 7.58 17.99 -3.07
C SER A 263 6.96 16.88 -3.94
N LEU A 264 6.09 16.03 -3.40
CA LEU A 264 5.32 15.04 -4.17
C LEU A 264 4.38 15.73 -5.18
N THR A 265 3.66 16.75 -4.75
CA THR A 265 2.74 17.51 -5.62
C THR A 265 3.50 18.18 -6.77
N ALA A 266 4.64 18.82 -6.47
CA ALA A 266 5.52 19.40 -7.47
C ALA A 266 6.10 18.35 -8.44
N TYR A 267 6.41 17.15 -7.94
CA TYR A 267 6.84 16.03 -8.79
C TYR A 267 5.76 15.67 -9.82
N PHE A 268 4.53 15.49 -9.37
CA PHE A 268 3.43 15.09 -10.26
C PHE A 268 3.15 16.13 -11.34
N GLY A 269 3.14 17.42 -10.98
CA GLY A 269 2.99 18.51 -11.95
C GLY A 269 4.15 18.57 -12.95
N ARG A 270 5.40 18.54 -12.47
CA ARG A 270 6.57 18.65 -13.35
C ARG A 270 6.69 17.49 -14.33
N ILE A 271 6.37 16.27 -13.92
CA ILE A 271 6.37 15.13 -14.86
C ILE A 271 5.23 15.25 -15.88
N GLN A 272 4.07 15.77 -15.50
CA GLN A 272 2.98 16.05 -16.44
C GLN A 272 3.40 17.06 -17.51
N ASP A 273 4.07 18.14 -17.11
CA ASP A 273 4.61 19.15 -18.05
C ASP A 273 5.61 18.52 -19.03
N MET A 274 6.54 17.72 -18.51
CA MET A 274 7.54 17.01 -19.32
C MET A 274 6.90 16.04 -20.32
N LEU A 275 5.84 15.32 -19.91
CA LEU A 275 5.11 14.40 -20.78
C LEU A 275 4.23 15.13 -21.81
N LEU A 276 3.73 16.32 -21.49
CA LEU A 276 3.05 17.20 -22.44
C LEU A 276 4.01 17.74 -23.51
N GLU A 277 5.26 18.00 -23.15
CA GLU A 277 6.31 18.43 -24.07
C GLU A 277 6.70 17.32 -25.06
N ILE A 278 6.98 16.11 -24.55
CA ILE A 278 7.42 14.97 -25.39
C ILE A 278 6.26 14.38 -26.21
N ASN A 279 5.06 14.29 -25.62
CA ASN A 279 3.93 13.65 -26.26
C ASN A 279 2.60 14.40 -26.05
N PRO A 280 2.44 15.58 -26.68
CA PRO A 280 1.28 16.44 -26.49
C PRO A 280 -0.03 15.77 -26.93
N ARG A 281 0.00 14.89 -27.93
CA ARG A 281 -1.21 14.23 -28.47
C ARG A 281 -1.81 13.23 -27.48
N ILE A 282 -0.98 12.39 -26.86
CA ILE A 282 -1.44 11.41 -25.86
C ILE A 282 -1.91 12.13 -24.59
N SER A 283 -1.16 13.14 -24.16
CA SER A 283 -1.43 13.84 -22.90
C SER A 283 -2.64 14.77 -22.96
N ARG A 284 -2.81 15.59 -24.02
CA ARG A 284 -3.94 16.56 -24.10
C ARG A 284 -5.30 15.91 -24.32
N ARG A 285 -5.38 14.81 -25.06
CA ARG A 285 -6.65 14.11 -25.34
C ARG A 285 -7.28 13.55 -24.06
N PHE A 286 -6.49 13.33 -23.01
CA PHE A 286 -6.97 12.87 -21.72
C PHE A 286 -7.45 14.03 -20.84
N LEU A 287 -6.61 15.06 -20.68
CA LEU A 287 -6.96 16.23 -19.85
C LEU A 287 -8.20 16.99 -20.36
N ALA A 288 -8.48 16.93 -21.66
CA ALA A 288 -9.66 17.54 -22.26
C ALA A 288 -10.98 16.78 -21.99
N ARG A 289 -10.94 15.50 -21.59
CA ARG A 289 -12.16 14.71 -21.33
C ARG A 289 -12.76 14.96 -19.93
N ASP A 290 -11.94 15.36 -18.97
CA ASP A 290 -12.40 15.63 -17.60
C ASP A 290 -12.92 17.07 -17.41
N GLY A 291 -12.63 17.98 -18.34
CA GLY A 291 -13.15 19.36 -18.33
C GLY A 291 -14.63 19.49 -18.72
N THR A 292 -15.29 18.42 -19.16
CA THR A 292 -16.71 18.41 -19.54
C THR A 292 -17.61 17.61 -18.59
N ALA A 293 -17.07 17.11 -17.48
CA ALA A 293 -17.90 16.55 -16.41
C ALA A 293 -18.39 17.71 -15.53
N GLU A 294 -19.51 18.32 -15.92
CA GLU A 294 -20.30 19.13 -14.99
C GLU A 294 -20.54 18.32 -13.71
N SER A 295 -20.37 19.00 -12.58
CA SER A 295 -20.67 18.52 -11.23
C SER A 295 -22.17 18.32 -11.03
N GLY A 296 -22.77 17.42 -11.80
CA GLY A 296 -24.17 17.04 -11.75
C GLY A 296 -24.31 15.63 -11.20
N GLY A 297 -24.60 15.51 -9.91
CA GLY A 297 -24.85 14.22 -9.28
C GLY A 297 -24.88 14.28 -7.77
N GLY A 298 -25.71 15.16 -7.21
CA GLY A 298 -26.10 15.07 -5.80
C GLY A 298 -26.75 13.70 -5.56
N TYR A 299 -26.16 12.92 -4.66
CA TYR A 299 -26.73 11.65 -4.21
C TYR A 299 -27.95 11.93 -3.34
N SER A 300 -29.15 11.78 -3.89
CA SER A 300 -30.41 11.70 -3.15
C SER A 300 -30.59 10.30 -2.60
N PHE A 301 -30.66 10.21 -1.27
CA PHE A 301 -30.56 8.98 -0.46
C PHE A 301 -31.89 8.20 -0.31
N PHE A 302 -33.01 8.63 -0.91
CA PHE A 302 -34.25 7.85 -0.92
C PHE A 302 -35.07 8.11 -2.18
N GLY A 303 -35.47 7.04 -2.87
CA GLY A 303 -36.39 7.06 -4.00
C GLY A 303 -36.74 5.62 -4.38
N GLU A 304 -37.91 5.18 -3.91
CA GLU A 304 -38.59 3.95 -4.34
C GLU A 304 -38.85 4.03 -5.85
N ASP A 305 -38.55 2.96 -6.58
CA ASP A 305 -39.42 2.45 -7.65
C ASP A 305 -38.87 1.15 -8.24
N ASP A 306 -39.78 0.19 -8.37
CA ASP A 306 -39.60 -1.15 -8.90
C ASP A 306 -39.15 -1.15 -10.38
N MET A 307 -38.17 -1.98 -10.73
CA MET A 307 -37.97 -2.39 -12.13
C MET A 307 -37.54 -3.85 -12.26
N GLU A 308 -38.27 -4.53 -13.15
CA GLU A 308 -38.21 -5.94 -13.50
C GLU A 308 -36.81 -6.44 -13.87
N MET A 309 -36.49 -7.66 -13.41
CA MET A 309 -35.24 -8.36 -13.70
C MET A 309 -35.29 -9.07 -15.05
N ASP A 310 -34.53 -8.56 -16.03
CA ASP A 310 -34.22 -9.28 -17.26
C ASP A 310 -33.20 -10.41 -17.01
N ALA A 311 -33.40 -11.56 -17.65
CA ALA A 311 -32.70 -12.82 -17.37
C ALA A 311 -31.22 -12.83 -17.83
N PRO A 312 -30.30 -13.52 -17.10
CA PRO A 312 -28.89 -13.55 -17.45
C PRO A 312 -28.55 -14.56 -18.57
N PRO A 313 -27.46 -14.32 -19.34
CA PRO A 313 -27.08 -15.14 -20.48
C PRO A 313 -26.49 -16.50 -20.08
N LYS A 314 -26.76 -17.53 -20.90
CA LYS A 314 -26.27 -18.91 -20.75
C LYS A 314 -24.80 -19.03 -21.19
N VAL A 315 -23.95 -19.63 -20.35
CA VAL A 315 -22.58 -20.04 -20.72
C VAL A 315 -22.37 -21.50 -20.37
N GLY A 316 -22.06 -22.31 -21.39
CA GLY A 316 -21.61 -23.68 -21.24
C GLY A 316 -20.66 -24.06 -22.36
N ARG A 317 -19.40 -24.39 -22.01
CA ARG A 317 -18.57 -25.38 -22.70
C ARG A 317 -17.69 -26.09 -21.66
N PRO A 318 -17.62 -27.43 -21.65
CA PRO A 318 -16.73 -28.16 -20.76
C PRO A 318 -15.29 -28.19 -21.32
N LEU A 319 -14.33 -28.21 -20.40
CA LEU A 319 -12.91 -28.47 -20.68
C LEU A 319 -12.74 -29.93 -21.14
N ARG A 320 -11.98 -30.13 -22.22
CA ARG A 320 -11.50 -31.46 -22.66
C ARG A 320 -10.31 -31.89 -21.81
N GLU A 321 -10.24 -33.20 -21.60
CA GLU A 321 -9.20 -33.97 -20.90
C GLU A 321 -7.77 -33.65 -21.33
#